data_AF-A0AAD7M2Q4-F1
#
_entry.id   AF-A0AAD7M2Q4-F1
#
_cell.length_a   1.000
_cell.length_b   1.000
_cell.length_c   1.000
_cell.angle_alpha   90.00
_cell.angle_beta   90.00
_cell.angle_gamma   90.00
#
_symmetry.space_group_name_H-M   'P 1'
#
loop_
_entity.id
_entity.type
_entity.pdbx_description
1 polymer ?
#
loop_
_entity_poly.entity_id
_entity_poly.type
_entity_poly.pdbx_seq_one_letter_code
_entity_poly.pdbx_strand_id
1 'polypeptide(L)'
;MDLEIFAPAKVLEWNLVHEGGTLKLNQSWKVKSFTKGLELFKIVVDVAEAEGHHPYLQLVGWNNVTIEICTHAVAGHIPPPPPPPPCTHAENDFILAAKINGLDVQHLLGWKPAD
;
A
#
# COMPACT_ATOMS: atom_id res chain seq x y z
N MET A 1 21.07 7.82 11.66
CA MET A 1 20.90 6.59 10.87
C MET A 1 19.96 6.99 9.77
N ASP A 2 20.54 7.37 8.63
CA ASP A 2 19.89 8.21 7.64
C ASP A 2 18.90 7.40 6.81
N LEU A 3 17.61 7.75 6.94
CA LEU A 3 16.51 7.18 6.14
C LEU A 3 16.68 7.39 4.63
N GLU A 4 17.69 8.14 4.19
CA GLU A 4 18.01 8.40 2.79
C GLU A 4 18.82 7.28 2.11
N ILE A 5 19.34 6.30 2.86
CA ILE A 5 20.24 5.27 2.28
C ILE A 5 19.49 4.06 1.69
N PHE A 6 18.21 3.87 2.01
CA PHE A 6 17.42 2.71 1.54
C PHE A 6 16.24 3.06 0.62
N ALA A 7 16.12 4.30 0.15
CA ALA A 7 15.18 4.61 -0.91
C ALA A 7 15.91 4.51 -2.27
N PRO A 8 15.97 3.33 -2.93
CA PRO A 8 16.38 3.29 -4.32
C PRO A 8 15.47 4.25 -5.09
N ALA A 9 16.03 4.92 -6.09
CA ALA A 9 15.44 6.00 -6.90
C ALA A 9 14.21 5.58 -7.75
N LYS A 10 13.34 4.73 -7.22
CA LYS A 10 12.15 4.12 -7.84
C LYS A 10 10.95 4.02 -6.88
N VAL A 11 11.00 4.65 -5.70
CA VAL A 11 9.82 4.88 -4.83
C VAL A 11 9.11 6.18 -5.25
N LEU A 12 8.98 6.41 -6.55
CA LEU A 12 8.14 7.48 -7.07
C LEU A 12 6.75 6.89 -7.32
N GLU A 13 5.84 7.15 -6.38
CA GLU A 13 4.36 7.22 -6.48
C GLU A 13 3.70 7.09 -5.08
N TRP A 14 4.44 6.62 -4.05
CA TRP A 14 3.92 6.49 -2.67
C TRP A 14 3.94 7.84 -1.96
N ASN A 15 2.77 8.23 -1.45
CA ASN A 15 2.62 9.40 -0.59
C ASN A 15 2.92 9.01 0.86
N LEU A 16 3.82 9.76 1.52
CA LEU A 16 4.05 9.65 2.95
C LEU A 16 3.03 10.53 3.66
N VAL A 17 2.09 9.91 4.37
CA VAL A 17 1.05 10.60 5.13
C VAL A 17 1.36 10.49 6.62
N HIS A 18 1.39 11.64 7.31
CA HIS A 18 1.50 11.70 8.76
C HIS A 18 0.13 11.98 9.36
N GLU A 19 -0.47 10.99 10.00
CA GLU A 19 -1.79 11.10 10.60
C GLU A 19 -1.74 10.59 12.04
N GLY A 20 -2.13 11.43 13.01
CA GLY A 20 -2.18 11.02 14.43
C GLY A 20 -0.84 10.54 15.01
N GLY A 21 0.30 11.08 14.55
CA GLY A 21 1.63 10.65 14.97
C GLY A 21 2.13 9.35 14.31
N THR A 22 1.40 8.88 13.30
CA THR A 22 1.66 7.62 12.60
C THR A 22 2.04 7.90 11.16
N LEU A 23 3.15 7.32 10.69
CA LEU A 23 3.59 7.41 9.30
C LEU A 23 2.93 6.30 8.48
N LYS A 24 2.32 6.66 7.36
CA LYS A 24 1.65 5.74 6.44
C LYS A 24 2.17 5.93 5.02
N LEU A 25 2.28 4.85 4.27
CA LEU A 25 2.52 4.88 2.83
C LEU A 25 1.19 4.70 2.11
N ASN A 26 0.85 5.62 1.21
CA ASN A 26 -0.41 5.57 0.47
C ASN A 26 -0.19 5.71 -1.04
N GLN A 27 -0.82 4.85 -1.83
CA GLN A 27 -0.77 4.95 -3.29
C GLN A 27 -2.16 4.68 -3.90
N SER A 28 -2.54 5.49 -4.88
CA SER A 28 -3.85 5.41 -5.52
C SER A 28 -3.77 5.40 -7.04
N TRP A 29 -4.64 4.62 -7.66
CA TRP A 29 -4.78 4.56 -9.12
C TRP A 29 -6.24 4.47 -9.53
N LYS A 30 -6.52 4.96 -10.75
CA LYS A 30 -7.78 4.63 -11.44
C LYS A 30 -7.57 3.39 -12.30
N VAL A 31 -8.42 2.38 -12.14
CA VAL A 31 -8.41 1.15 -12.96
C VAL A 31 -9.42 1.22 -14.11
N LYS A 32 -9.25 0.38 -15.13
CA LYS A 32 -10.14 0.36 -16.32
C LYS A 32 -11.57 -0.09 -16.01
N SER A 33 -11.73 -0.96 -15.01
CA SER A 33 -13.03 -1.53 -14.62
C SER A 33 -12.97 -2.04 -13.18
N PHE A 34 -14.15 -2.31 -12.61
CA PHE A 34 -14.27 -2.96 -11.30
C PHE A 34 -13.50 -4.28 -11.22
N THR A 35 -13.61 -5.13 -12.25
CA THR A 35 -12.89 -6.41 -12.33
C THR A 35 -11.37 -6.22 -12.36
N LYS A 36 -10.87 -5.16 -13.00
CA LYS A 36 -9.44 -4.83 -13.02
C LYS A 36 -8.95 -4.31 -11.66
N GLY A 37 -9.82 -3.69 -10.87
CA GLY A 37 -9.54 -3.37 -9.47
C GLY A 37 -9.35 -4.62 -8.62
N LEU A 38 -10.21 -5.61 -8.78
CA LEU A 38 -10.08 -6.90 -8.08
C LEU A 38 -8.84 -7.68 -8.53
N GLU A 39 -8.50 -7.63 -9.82
CA GLU A 39 -7.27 -8.24 -10.35
C GLU A 39 -6.01 -7.59 -9.76
N LEU A 40 -5.98 -6.25 -9.65
CA LEU A 40 -4.90 -5.54 -8.98
C LEU A 40 -4.75 -6.00 -7.52
N PHE A 41 -5.86 -6.11 -6.78
CA PHE A 41 -5.84 -6.59 -5.40
C PHE A 41 -5.30 -7.99 -5.27
N LYS A 42 -5.67 -8.90 -6.18
CA LYS A 42 -5.13 -10.26 -6.15
C LYS A 42 -3.60 -10.28 -6.27
N ILE A 43 -3.05 -9.51 -7.21
CA ILE A 43 -1.59 -9.42 -7.38
C ILE A 43 -0.92 -8.87 -6.11
N VAL A 44 -1.51 -7.84 -5.49
CA VAL A 44 -0.99 -7.26 -4.25
C VAL A 44 -1.09 -8.23 -3.07
N VAL A 45 -2.20 -8.98 -2.96
CA VAL A 45 -2.40 -10.00 -1.93
C VAL A 45 -1.35 -11.10 -2.04
N ASP A 46 -1.06 -11.58 -3.25
CA ASP A 46 -0.04 -12.61 -3.46
C ASP A 46 1.35 -12.15 -2.94
N VAL A 47 1.68 -10.86 -3.11
CA VAL A 47 2.90 -10.26 -2.53
C VAL A 47 2.79 -10.14 -1.00
N ALA A 48 1.67 -9.62 -0.50
CA ALA A 48 1.44 -9.42 0.93
C ALA A 48 1.54 -10.72 1.74
N GLU A 49 0.92 -11.80 1.24
CA GLU A 49 0.97 -13.14 1.85
C GLU A 49 2.40 -13.71 1.85
N ALA A 50 3.16 -13.51 0.76
CA ALA A 50 4.56 -13.93 0.69
C ALA A 50 5.44 -13.18 1.70
N GLU A 51 5.14 -11.91 1.98
CA GLU A 51 5.83 -11.11 3.00
C GLU A 51 5.31 -11.32 4.42
N GLY A 52 4.13 -11.95 4.59
CA GLY A 52 3.42 -11.99 5.86
C GLY A 52 3.04 -10.59 6.38
N HIS A 53 2.87 -9.62 5.49
CA HIS A 53 2.61 -8.22 5.82
C HIS A 53 1.47 -7.66 4.97
N HIS A 54 0.39 -7.24 5.62
CA HIS A 54 -0.89 -7.03 4.95
C HIS A 54 -1.23 -5.54 4.84
N PRO A 55 -1.40 -5.00 3.62
CA PRO A 55 -1.82 -3.62 3.41
C PRO A 55 -3.35 -3.47 3.58
N TYR A 56 -3.81 -2.24 3.74
CA TYR A 56 -5.21 -1.89 3.61
C TYR A 56 -5.55 -1.64 2.13
N LEU A 57 -6.56 -2.34 1.62
CA LEU A 57 -6.97 -2.31 0.22
C LEU A 57 -8.37 -1.68 0.09
N GLN A 58 -8.49 -0.59 -0.66
CA GLN A 58 -9.75 0.13 -0.84
C GLN A 58 -10.10 0.28 -2.31
N LEU A 59 -11.34 -0.07 -2.68
CA LEU A 59 -11.90 0.16 -4.01
C LEU A 59 -13.14 1.03 -3.87
N VAL A 60 -13.00 2.31 -4.21
CA VAL A 60 -14.03 3.34 -4.06
C VAL A 60 -14.58 3.73 -5.44
N GLY A 61 -15.90 3.88 -5.54
CA GLY A 61 -16.53 4.37 -6.77
C GLY A 61 -16.15 3.52 -7.99
N TRP A 62 -16.17 2.20 -7.85
CA TRP A 62 -15.90 1.15 -8.85
C TRP A 62 -14.54 1.12 -9.55
N ASN A 63 -13.75 2.19 -9.54
CA ASN A 63 -12.42 2.21 -10.19
C ASN A 63 -11.31 2.96 -9.45
N ASN A 64 -11.57 3.54 -8.29
CA ASN A 64 -10.50 4.19 -7.53
C ASN A 64 -9.92 3.19 -6.54
N VAL A 65 -8.73 2.68 -6.85
CA VAL A 65 -7.99 1.78 -5.96
C VAL A 65 -7.04 2.61 -5.12
N THR A 66 -7.04 2.37 -3.81
CA THR A 66 -6.03 2.85 -2.87
C THR A 66 -5.42 1.68 -2.11
N ILE A 67 -4.10 1.71 -1.98
CA ILE A 67 -3.32 0.81 -1.11
C ILE A 67 -2.69 1.68 -0.03
N GLU A 68 -2.95 1.34 1.22
CA GLU A 68 -2.32 1.96 2.38
C GLU A 68 -1.51 0.92 3.15
N ILE A 69 -0.26 1.26 3.47
CA ILE A 69 0.64 0.43 4.27
C ILE A 69 0.98 1.20 5.54
N CYS A 70 0.57 0.64 6.67
CA CYS A 70 1.09 0.94 8.00
C CYS A 70 1.06 -0.35 8.79
N THR A 71 2.16 -0.62 9.49
CA THR A 71 2.20 -1.76 10.41
C THR A 71 1.25 -1.52 11.58
N HIS A 72 0.11 -2.19 11.65
CA HIS A 72 -0.49 -2.46 12.96
C HIS A 72 0.40 -3.49 13.66
N ALA A 73 0.97 -3.18 14.82
CA ALA A 73 1.65 -4.19 15.63
C ALA A 73 0.70 -5.39 15.78
N VAL A 74 1.08 -6.57 15.27
CA VAL A 74 0.31 -7.79 15.48
C VAL A 74 0.51 -8.21 16.95
N ALA A 75 -0.19 -7.54 17.86
CA ALA A 75 -0.44 -8.08 19.18
C ALA A 75 -1.57 -9.11 19.02
N GLY A 76 -1.24 -10.39 19.19
CA GLY A 76 -2.10 -11.51 18.82
C GLY A 76 -3.53 -11.45 19.37
N HIS A 77 -4.47 -11.94 18.55
CA HIS A 77 -5.78 -12.50 18.91
C HIS A 77 -6.74 -11.72 19.83
N ILE A 78 -6.55 -10.42 20.09
CA ILE A 78 -7.54 -9.59 20.79
C ILE A 78 -7.91 -8.40 19.91
N PRO A 79 -9.20 -8.15 19.61
CA PRO A 79 -9.61 -6.95 18.89
C PRO A 79 -9.21 -5.70 19.70
N PRO A 80 -8.42 -4.77 19.12
CA PRO A 80 -7.93 -3.61 19.87
C PRO A 80 -9.06 -2.61 20.15
N PRO A 81 -9.00 -1.87 21.28
CA PRO A 81 -9.86 -0.72 21.52
C PRO A 81 -9.51 0.42 20.55
N PRO A 82 -10.47 1.26 20.12
CA PRO A 82 -10.17 2.49 19.40
C PRO A 82 -9.51 3.52 20.34
N PRO A 83 -8.45 4.26 19.91
CA PRO A 83 -7.82 4.30 18.59
C PRO A 83 -6.67 3.26 18.41
N PRO A 84 -6.29 2.91 17.17
CA PRO A 84 -5.28 1.89 16.89
C PRO A 84 -3.89 2.25 17.45
N PRO A 85 -3.05 1.25 17.82
CA PRO A 85 -1.69 1.48 18.27
C PRO A 85 -0.79 2.05 17.14
N PRO A 86 0.27 2.82 17.48
CA PRO A 86 1.20 3.40 16.51
C PRO A 86 1.99 2.33 15.74
N CYS A 87 2.40 2.62 14.48
CA CYS A 87 3.09 1.62 13.66
C CYS A 87 4.45 1.20 14.27
N THR A 88 4.74 -0.10 14.34
CA THR A 88 5.92 -0.63 15.07
C THR A 88 7.01 -1.25 14.20
N HIS A 89 6.83 -1.41 12.88
CA HIS A 89 7.85 -1.97 11.97
C HIS A 89 7.91 -1.24 10.62
N ALA A 90 8.37 0.01 10.63
CA ALA A 90 8.50 0.84 9.42
C ALA A 90 9.30 0.15 8.29
N GLU A 91 10.32 -0.65 8.60
CA GLU A 91 11.13 -1.34 7.58
C GLU A 91 10.31 -2.31 6.71
N ASN A 92 9.38 -3.07 7.32
CA ASN A 92 8.52 -4.00 6.60
C ASN A 92 7.52 -3.27 5.70
N ASP A 93 7.04 -2.10 6.14
CA ASP A 93 6.17 -1.24 5.32
C ASP A 93 6.88 -0.83 4.02
N PHE A 94 8.15 -0.41 4.12
CA PHE A 94 8.95 -0.03 2.94
C PHE A 94 9.29 -1.21 2.03
N ILE A 95 9.58 -2.40 2.57
CA ILE A 95 9.85 -3.60 1.77
C ILE A 95 8.62 -3.98 0.96
N LEU A 96 7.45 -4.02 1.59
CA LEU A 96 6.20 -4.35 0.89
C LEU A 96 5.88 -3.29 -0.18
N ALA A 97 6.03 -2.01 0.14
CA ALA A 97 5.82 -0.91 -0.80
C ALA A 97 6.75 -1.03 -2.03
N ALA A 98 8.03 -1.35 -1.80
CA ALA A 98 9.01 -1.54 -2.87
C ALA A 98 8.66 -2.74 -3.77
N LYS A 99 8.19 -3.84 -3.19
CA LYS A 99 7.75 -5.03 -3.94
C LYS A 99 6.52 -4.75 -4.79
N ILE A 100 5.53 -4.05 -4.23
CA ILE A 100 4.33 -3.62 -4.96
C ILE A 100 4.70 -2.68 -6.11
N ASN A 101 5.65 -1.76 -5.92
CA ASN A 101 6.15 -0.88 -6.98
C ASN A 101 6.84 -1.63 -8.13
N GLY A 102 7.33 -2.85 -7.89
CA GLY A 102 7.96 -3.69 -8.92
C GLY A 102 6.95 -4.39 -9.84
N LEU A 103 5.66 -4.35 -9.54
CA LEU A 103 4.63 -5.06 -10.29
C LEU A 103 4.28 -4.35 -11.61
N ASP A 104 4.20 -5.09 -12.71
CA ASP A 104 3.67 -4.57 -13.97
C ASP A 104 2.14 -4.62 -13.98
N VAL A 105 1.54 -3.51 -13.52
CA VAL A 105 0.08 -3.35 -13.42
C VAL A 105 -0.49 -2.40 -14.46
N GLN A 106 0.32 -1.87 -15.39
CA GLN A 106 -0.09 -0.82 -16.33
C GLN A 106 -1.29 -1.23 -17.19
N HIS A 107 -1.36 -2.51 -17.55
CA HIS A 107 -2.47 -3.06 -18.32
C HIS A 107 -3.82 -3.04 -17.58
N LEU A 108 -3.81 -2.88 -16.24
CA LEU A 108 -5.00 -2.76 -15.39
C LEU A 108 -5.47 -1.30 -15.21
N LEU A 109 -4.56 -0.34 -15.38
CA LEU A 109 -4.80 1.06 -15.09
C LEU A 109 -5.58 1.77 -16.21
N GLY A 110 -6.48 2.67 -15.81
CA GLY A 110 -7.20 3.54 -16.74
C GLY A 110 -6.25 4.46 -17.49
N TRP A 111 -6.59 4.78 -18.74
CA TRP A 111 -5.82 5.75 -19.53
C TRP A 111 -5.83 7.12 -18.84
N LYS A 112 -4.65 7.69 -18.58
CA LYS A 112 -4.51 9.13 -18.29
C LYS A 112 -4.75 9.87 -19.60
N PRO A 113 -5.74 10.77 -19.73
CA PRO A 113 -5.76 11.66 -20.88
C PRO A 113 -4.40 12.33 -20.97
N ALA A 114 -3.79 12.34 -22.15
CA ALA A 114 -2.66 13.23 -22.38
C ALA A 114 -3.21 14.66 -22.25
N ASP A 115 -2.59 15.46 -21.39
CA ASP A 115 -2.90 16.88 -21.26
C ASP A 115 -2.76 17.63 -22.60
#